data_AF-A0A1H5PX39-F1
#
_entry.id   AF-A0A1H5PX39-F1
#
_cell.length_a   1.000
_cell.length_b   1.000
_cell.length_c   1.000
_cell.angle_alpha   90.00
_cell.angle_beta   90.00
_cell.angle_gamma   90.00
#
_symmetry.space_group_name_H-M   'P 1'
#
loop_
_entity.id
_entity.type
_entity.pdbx_description
1 polymer ?
#
loop_
_entity_poly.entity_id
_entity_poly.type
_entity_poly.pdbx_seq_one_letter_code
_entity_poly.pdbx_strand_id
1 'polypeptide(L)'
;MTERTTNFRRWFGNWFAGVDSYPDGYTEGCETVAQWEADAELGESFAAFKDEVAAHLRDSSLRPVGTSEAQWLNDEWLRNLWYDLFGPEPAPGDPYPVPAEDWGHPRETPYIMHAVGESDDDATDGERAWLAQRGLTHAGIQRGHPWRRTAPEGYADRLARLTAEGRRTAYDGEV
;
A
#
# COMPACT_ATOMS: atom_id res chain seq x y z
N MET A 1 -19.72 -4.48 4.43
CA MET A 1 -18.58 -4.62 5.35
C MET A 1 -17.50 -5.43 4.66
N THR A 2 -16.30 -4.88 4.52
CA THR A 2 -15.15 -5.61 3.99
C THR A 2 -14.41 -6.25 5.16
N GLU A 3 -14.77 -7.48 5.50
CA GLU A 3 -13.98 -8.27 6.47
C GLU A 3 -12.74 -8.83 5.79
N ARG A 4 -11.63 -8.88 6.53
CA ARG A 4 -10.41 -9.55 6.05
C ARG A 4 -10.71 -11.03 5.77
N THR A 5 -10.58 -11.45 4.53
CA THR A 5 -10.69 -12.85 4.15
C THR A 5 -9.46 -13.65 4.59
N THR A 6 -9.55 -14.97 4.57
CA THR A 6 -8.39 -15.84 4.76
C THR A 6 -7.31 -15.58 3.70
N ASN A 7 -7.74 -15.26 2.46
CA ASN A 7 -6.83 -14.93 1.36
C ASN A 7 -6.02 -13.67 1.66
N PHE A 8 -6.69 -12.59 2.08
CA PHE A 8 -6.01 -11.36 2.46
C PHE A 8 -5.04 -11.55 3.61
N ARG A 9 -5.47 -12.24 4.68
CA ARG A 9 -4.58 -12.52 5.82
C ARG A 9 -3.32 -13.28 5.41
N ARG A 10 -3.43 -14.22 4.46
CA ARG A 10 -2.29 -14.97 3.92
C ARG A 10 -1.33 -14.05 3.17
N TRP A 11 -1.80 -13.32 2.17
CA TRP A 11 -0.94 -12.44 1.36
C TRP A 11 -0.33 -11.32 2.19
N PHE A 12 -1.19 -10.59 2.90
CA PHE A 12 -0.81 -9.48 3.74
C PHE A 12 0.13 -9.89 4.87
N GLY A 13 -0.24 -10.93 5.62
CA GLY A 13 0.50 -11.34 6.81
C GLY A 13 1.85 -11.98 6.50
N ASN A 14 1.97 -12.68 5.37
CA ASN A 14 3.21 -13.38 5.02
C ASN A 14 4.28 -12.46 4.42
N TRP A 15 3.86 -11.43 3.68
CA TRP A 15 4.79 -10.64 2.86
C TRP A 15 4.82 -9.15 3.25
N PHE A 16 3.68 -8.59 3.67
CA PHE A 16 3.51 -7.13 3.71
C PHE A 16 3.31 -6.59 5.13
N ALA A 17 3.11 -7.45 6.11
CA ALA A 17 3.06 -7.05 7.51
C ALA A 17 4.48 -6.87 8.07
N GLY A 18 4.70 -5.81 8.85
CA GLY A 18 5.94 -5.62 9.62
C GLY A 18 7.15 -5.17 8.81
N VAL A 19 6.95 -4.45 7.69
CA VAL A 19 8.02 -3.90 6.86
C VAL A 19 9.09 -3.14 7.65
N ASP A 20 8.70 -2.42 8.71
CA ASP A 20 9.63 -1.68 9.58
C ASP A 20 10.62 -2.60 10.33
N SER A 21 10.28 -3.87 10.54
CA SER A 21 11.10 -4.86 11.26
C SER A 21 11.76 -5.88 10.33
N TYR A 22 11.10 -6.21 9.22
CA TYR A 22 11.53 -7.24 8.26
C TYR A 22 11.27 -6.77 6.82
N PRO A 23 12.07 -5.81 6.31
CA PRO A 23 11.83 -5.23 5.00
C PRO A 23 12.07 -6.22 3.85
N ASP A 24 12.98 -7.19 4.00
CA ASP A 24 13.36 -8.12 2.93
C ASP A 24 12.15 -8.88 2.34
N GLY A 25 11.21 -9.33 3.18
CA GLY A 25 9.99 -10.00 2.71
C GLY A 25 9.07 -9.06 1.93
N TYR A 26 9.00 -7.79 2.34
CA TYR A 26 8.22 -6.78 1.63
C TYR A 26 8.82 -6.51 0.24
N THR A 27 10.15 -6.33 0.17
CA THR A 27 10.85 -6.04 -1.09
C THR A 27 10.78 -7.21 -2.05
N GLU A 28 11.04 -8.44 -1.58
CA GLU A 28 10.89 -9.67 -2.36
C GLU A 28 9.46 -9.81 -2.88
N GLY A 29 8.46 -9.55 -2.02
CA GLY A 29 7.06 -9.61 -2.42
C GLY A 29 6.69 -8.63 -3.54
N CYS A 30 7.23 -7.41 -3.50
CA CYS A 30 7.01 -6.40 -4.55
C CYS A 30 7.65 -6.79 -5.89
N GLU A 31 8.83 -7.41 -5.86
CA GLU A 31 9.53 -7.86 -7.06
C GLU A 31 8.94 -9.15 -7.66
N THR A 32 8.21 -9.92 -6.85
CA THR A 32 7.63 -11.22 -7.26
C THR A 32 6.24 -11.08 -7.88
N VAL A 33 5.62 -9.89 -7.87
CA VAL A 33 4.24 -9.65 -8.36
C VAL A 33 4.00 -10.24 -9.75
N ALA A 34 4.87 -9.96 -10.71
CA ALA A 34 4.71 -10.45 -12.08
C ALA A 34 4.73 -11.98 -12.18
N GLN A 35 5.46 -12.66 -11.28
CA GLN A 35 5.48 -14.12 -11.21
C GLN A 35 4.17 -14.66 -10.63
N TRP A 36 3.65 -14.04 -9.57
CA TRP A 36 2.36 -14.45 -9.00
C TRP A 36 1.19 -14.24 -9.97
N GLU A 37 1.19 -13.14 -10.73
CA GLU A 37 0.17 -12.89 -11.75
C GLU A 37 0.21 -13.88 -12.92
N ALA A 38 1.40 -14.38 -13.27
CA ALA A 38 1.59 -15.36 -14.34
C ALA A 38 1.36 -16.81 -13.90
N ASP A 39 1.37 -17.08 -12.59
CA ASP A 39 1.21 -18.41 -12.01
C ASP A 39 -0.27 -18.84 -12.02
N ALA A 40 -0.55 -20.06 -12.51
CA ALA A 40 -1.91 -20.56 -12.67
C ALA A 40 -2.61 -20.89 -11.34
N GLU A 41 -1.86 -21.18 -10.28
CA GLU A 41 -2.40 -21.49 -8.94
C GLU A 41 -2.50 -20.23 -8.07
N LEU A 42 -1.55 -19.30 -8.21
CA LEU A 42 -1.48 -18.08 -7.40
C LEU A 42 -2.19 -16.88 -8.04
N GLY A 43 -2.32 -16.82 -9.36
CA GLY A 43 -2.83 -15.64 -10.08
C GLY A 43 -4.24 -15.24 -9.66
N GLU A 44 -5.17 -16.19 -9.57
CA GLU A 44 -6.54 -15.93 -9.10
C GLU A 44 -6.56 -15.47 -7.63
N SER A 45 -5.73 -16.10 -6.79
CA SER A 45 -5.61 -15.77 -5.37
C SER A 45 -5.02 -14.36 -5.17
N PHE A 46 -4.04 -13.97 -5.99
CA PHE A 46 -3.41 -12.66 -5.95
C PHE A 46 -4.33 -11.57 -6.52
N ALA A 47 -5.07 -11.86 -7.59
CA ALA A 47 -6.10 -10.95 -8.10
C ALA A 47 -7.20 -10.67 -7.06
N ALA A 48 -7.66 -11.71 -6.34
CA ALA A 48 -8.61 -11.53 -5.24
C ALA A 48 -8.02 -10.71 -4.08
N PHE A 49 -6.71 -10.83 -3.82
CA PHE A 49 -6.03 -9.98 -2.84
C PHE A 49 -6.00 -8.52 -3.28
N LYS A 50 -5.67 -8.24 -4.55
CA LYS A 50 -5.71 -6.89 -5.14
C LYS A 50 -7.10 -6.25 -4.98
N ASP A 51 -8.17 -6.98 -5.33
CA ASP A 51 -9.54 -6.48 -5.18
C ASP A 51 -9.91 -6.16 -3.73
N GLU A 52 -9.44 -6.98 -2.78
CA GLU A 52 -9.68 -6.77 -1.36
C GLU A 52 -8.89 -5.57 -0.79
N VAL A 53 -7.64 -5.35 -1.24
CA VAL A 53 -6.88 -4.13 -0.91
C VAL A 53 -7.63 -2.89 -1.40
N ALA A 54 -8.12 -2.90 -2.64
CA ALA A 54 -8.92 -1.79 -3.18
C ALA A 54 -10.19 -1.54 -2.37
N ALA A 55 -10.90 -2.60 -1.98
CA ALA A 55 -12.09 -2.49 -1.13
C ALA A 55 -11.76 -1.93 0.27
N HIS A 56 -10.62 -2.32 0.85
CA HIS A 56 -10.17 -1.78 2.13
C HIS A 56 -9.83 -0.29 2.06
N LEU A 57 -9.16 0.16 0.99
CA LEU A 57 -8.90 1.58 0.72
C LEU A 57 -10.19 2.38 0.51
N ARG A 58 -11.09 1.87 -0.35
CA ARG A 58 -12.38 2.51 -0.62
C ARG A 58 -13.21 2.66 0.65
N ASP A 59 -13.26 1.64 1.50
CA ASP A 59 -14.15 1.64 2.67
C ASP A 59 -13.43 2.03 3.98
N SER A 60 -12.14 2.39 3.91
CA SER A 60 -11.25 2.68 5.06
C SER A 60 -11.38 1.64 6.17
N SER A 61 -11.42 0.36 5.80
CA SER A 61 -11.94 -0.71 6.66
C SER A 61 -10.90 -1.66 7.23
N LEU A 62 -9.64 -1.58 6.77
CA LEU A 62 -8.56 -2.31 7.39
C LEU A 62 -8.19 -1.62 8.70
N ARG A 63 -8.37 -2.31 9.83
CA ARG A 63 -7.97 -1.81 11.14
C ARG A 63 -6.44 -1.62 11.20
N PRO A 64 -5.93 -0.50 11.75
CA PRO A 64 -4.50 -0.33 12.01
C PRO A 64 -3.94 -1.42 12.93
N VAL A 65 -2.64 -1.69 12.82
CA VAL A 65 -1.98 -2.70 13.64
C VAL A 65 -1.89 -2.22 15.09
N GLY A 66 -1.55 -0.96 15.31
CA GLY A 66 -1.58 -0.33 16.64
C GLY A 66 -2.93 0.34 16.94
N THR A 67 -3.50 0.10 18.12
CA THR A 67 -4.76 0.78 18.53
C THR A 67 -4.62 2.28 18.76
N SER A 68 -3.38 2.79 18.83
CA SER A 68 -3.07 4.22 18.90
C SER A 68 -2.79 4.85 17.54
N GLU A 69 -2.79 4.08 16.45
CA GLU A 69 -2.55 4.58 15.11
C GLU A 69 -3.86 5.08 14.51
N ALA A 70 -3.83 6.27 13.91
CA ALA A 70 -4.99 6.82 13.22
C ALA A 70 -5.32 5.99 11.98
N GLN A 71 -6.62 5.76 11.72
CA GLN A 71 -7.08 5.04 10.52
C GLN A 71 -6.50 5.64 9.23
N TRP A 72 -6.34 6.97 9.19
CA TRP A 72 -5.74 7.66 8.06
C TRP A 72 -4.31 7.18 7.74
N LEU A 73 -3.47 6.98 8.75
CA LEU A 73 -2.10 6.51 8.53
C LEU A 73 -2.08 5.08 7.98
N ASN A 74 -3.03 4.24 8.41
CA ASN A 74 -3.18 2.90 7.86
C ASN A 74 -3.68 2.94 6.40
N ASP A 75 -4.62 3.83 6.07
CA ASP A 75 -5.07 4.03 4.69
C ASP A 75 -3.91 4.53 3.81
N GLU A 76 -3.10 5.48 4.29
CA GLU A 76 -1.90 5.96 3.59
C GLU A 76 -0.86 4.85 3.37
N TRP A 77 -0.67 3.99 4.37
CA TRP A 77 0.21 2.84 4.24
C TRP A 77 -0.34 1.83 3.21
N LEU A 78 -1.65 1.61 3.17
CA LEU A 78 -2.28 0.78 2.12
C LEU A 78 -2.14 1.38 0.72
N ARG A 79 -2.14 2.72 0.58
CA ARG A 79 -1.86 3.37 -0.71
C ARG A 79 -0.43 3.13 -1.16
N ASN A 80 0.52 3.13 -0.23
CA ASN A 80 1.91 2.76 -0.55
C ASN A 80 2.00 1.30 -0.97
N LEU A 81 1.36 0.39 -0.24
CA LEU A 81 1.32 -1.01 -0.60
C LEU A 81 0.71 -1.21 -2.00
N TRP A 82 -0.41 -0.52 -2.28
CA TRP A 82 -1.04 -0.55 -3.59
C TRP A 82 -0.07 -0.09 -4.68
N TYR A 83 0.59 1.04 -4.47
CA TYR A 83 1.57 1.57 -5.41
C TYR A 83 2.75 0.61 -5.62
N ASP A 84 3.30 0.07 -4.53
CA ASP A 84 4.47 -0.81 -4.56
C ASP A 84 4.18 -2.16 -5.21
N LEU A 85 2.92 -2.62 -5.19
CA LEU A 85 2.51 -3.87 -5.85
C LEU A 85 1.98 -3.64 -7.27
N PHE A 86 1.12 -2.66 -7.47
CA PHE A 86 0.27 -2.56 -8.67
C PHE A 86 0.56 -1.34 -9.55
N GLY A 87 1.38 -0.41 -9.06
CA GLY A 87 1.83 0.77 -9.82
C GLY A 87 1.05 2.06 -9.53
N PRO A 88 1.25 3.11 -10.36
CA PRO A 88 0.80 4.48 -10.08
C PRO A 88 -0.71 4.70 -10.19
N GLU A 89 -1.43 3.82 -10.90
CA GLU A 89 -2.87 3.94 -11.06
C GLU A 89 -3.58 3.77 -9.71
N PRO A 90 -4.43 4.73 -9.28
CA PRO A 90 -5.07 4.64 -7.98
C PRO A 90 -5.97 3.40 -7.82
N ALA A 91 -6.10 2.94 -6.58
CA ALA A 91 -7.04 1.88 -6.27
C ALA A 91 -8.47 2.27 -6.68
N PRO A 92 -9.23 1.38 -7.35
CA PRO A 92 -10.59 1.69 -7.79
C PRO A 92 -11.49 2.16 -6.64
N GLY A 93 -11.97 3.39 -6.73
CA GLY A 93 -12.84 4.00 -5.74
C GLY A 93 -12.13 4.51 -4.48
N ASP A 94 -10.80 4.64 -4.47
CA ASP A 94 -10.09 5.34 -3.41
C ASP A 94 -10.63 6.78 -3.28
N PRO A 95 -11.18 7.17 -2.11
CA PRO A 95 -11.66 8.53 -1.88
C PRO A 95 -10.56 9.60 -1.89
N TYR A 96 -9.30 9.22 -1.66
CA TYR A 96 -8.18 10.15 -1.53
C TYR A 96 -6.96 9.65 -2.31
N PRO A 97 -7.05 9.54 -3.65
CA PRO A 97 -5.94 9.05 -4.46
C PRO A 97 -4.72 9.97 -4.34
N VAL A 98 -3.54 9.38 -4.33
CA VAL A 98 -2.28 10.13 -4.40
C VAL A 98 -2.02 10.53 -5.86
N PRO A 99 -1.72 11.81 -6.15
CA PRO A 99 -1.32 12.25 -7.48
C PRO A 99 -0.13 11.43 -8.02
N ALA A 100 -0.11 11.13 -9.31
CA ALA A 100 0.94 10.30 -9.89
C ALA A 100 2.33 10.93 -9.73
N GLU A 101 2.39 12.26 -9.80
CA GLU A 101 3.60 13.07 -9.61
C GLU A 101 4.12 13.05 -8.18
N ASP A 102 3.30 12.70 -7.17
CA ASP A 102 3.74 12.67 -5.77
C ASP A 102 4.64 11.45 -5.50
N TRP A 103 4.53 10.37 -6.28
CA TRP A 103 5.26 9.12 -6.03
C TRP A 103 6.75 9.27 -6.31
N GLY A 104 7.58 8.99 -5.30
CA GLY A 104 9.02 9.30 -5.32
C GLY A 104 9.32 10.80 -5.23
N HIS A 105 8.30 11.67 -5.19
CA HIS A 105 8.43 13.14 -5.31
C HIS A 105 7.23 13.93 -4.73
N PRO A 106 7.08 14.13 -3.41
CA PRO A 106 8.02 13.83 -2.35
C PRO A 106 7.69 12.51 -1.63
N ARG A 107 6.76 11.69 -2.12
CA ARG A 107 6.29 10.53 -1.37
C ARG A 107 7.24 9.34 -1.50
N GLU A 108 8.01 9.07 -0.45
CA GLU A 108 8.85 7.88 -0.34
C GLU A 108 8.04 6.69 0.20
N THR A 109 7.90 5.63 -0.60
CA THR A 109 7.20 4.38 -0.20
C THR A 109 8.15 3.42 0.53
N PRO A 110 7.64 2.41 1.25
CA PRO A 110 8.51 1.41 1.88
C PRO A 110 9.43 0.69 0.88
N TYR A 111 8.98 0.40 -0.34
CA TYR A 111 9.88 -0.18 -1.35
C TYR A 111 11.03 0.79 -1.72
N ILE A 112 10.73 2.08 -1.94
CA ILE A 112 11.77 3.09 -2.23
C ILE A 112 12.76 3.23 -1.06
N MET A 113 12.25 3.14 0.18
CA MET A 113 13.07 3.27 1.39
C MET A 113 14.01 2.09 1.59
N HIS A 114 13.58 0.87 1.27
CA HIS A 114 14.29 -0.35 1.67
C HIS A 114 14.95 -1.10 0.50
N ALA A 115 14.42 -1.01 -0.72
CA ALA A 115 14.95 -1.72 -1.89
C ALA A 115 15.75 -0.81 -2.83
N VAL A 116 15.34 0.46 -3.00
CA VAL A 116 15.95 1.33 -4.00
C VAL A 116 17.23 1.96 -3.45
N GLY A 117 18.36 1.74 -4.14
CA GLY A 117 19.68 2.28 -3.78
C GLY A 117 19.83 3.77 -4.12
N GLU A 118 20.97 4.38 -3.78
CA GLU A 118 21.23 5.81 -4.09
C GLU A 118 21.51 6.07 -5.57
N SER A 119 21.97 5.06 -6.31
CA SER A 119 22.34 5.20 -7.72
C SER A 119 22.14 3.91 -8.51
N ASP A 120 22.05 4.05 -9.83
CA ASP A 120 21.94 2.96 -10.78
C ASP A 120 23.13 1.99 -10.78
N ASP A 121 24.29 2.37 -10.24
CA ASP A 121 25.53 1.58 -10.38
C ASP A 121 25.44 0.22 -9.69
N ASP A 122 24.71 0.15 -8.57
CA ASP A 122 24.54 -1.07 -7.76
C ASP A 122 23.12 -1.66 -7.84
N ALA A 123 22.26 -1.09 -8.70
CA ALA A 123 20.85 -1.46 -8.72
C ALA A 123 20.63 -2.90 -9.21
N THR A 124 19.80 -3.65 -8.48
CA THR A 124 19.45 -5.04 -8.82
C THR A 124 18.52 -5.10 -10.04
N ASP A 125 18.40 -6.27 -10.66
CA ASP A 125 17.46 -6.44 -11.78
C ASP A 125 16.00 -6.23 -11.34
N GLY A 126 15.65 -6.64 -10.12
CA GLY A 126 14.32 -6.45 -9.53
C GLY A 126 14.00 -4.97 -9.31
N GLU A 127 14.92 -4.23 -8.70
CA GLU A 127 14.83 -2.78 -8.51
C GLU A 127 14.67 -2.03 -9.83
N ARG A 128 15.51 -2.34 -10.83
CA ARG A 128 15.42 -1.72 -12.16
C ARG A 128 14.07 -1.99 -12.82
N ALA A 129 13.59 -3.23 -12.76
CA ALA A 129 12.29 -3.59 -13.31
C ALA A 129 11.15 -2.85 -12.59
N TRP A 130 11.21 -2.76 -11.26
CA TRP A 130 10.21 -2.09 -10.44
C TRP A 130 10.13 -0.59 -10.71
N LEU A 131 11.29 0.09 -10.82
CA LEU A 131 11.38 1.52 -11.15
C LEU A 131 10.86 1.79 -12.57
N ALA A 132 11.25 0.96 -13.53
CA ALA A 132 10.83 1.10 -14.93
C ALA A 132 9.31 0.99 -15.09
N GLN A 133 8.66 0.05 -14.39
CA GLN A 133 7.20 -0.09 -14.40
C GLN A 133 6.47 1.15 -13.86
N ARG A 134 7.15 1.96 -13.05
CA ARG A 134 6.60 3.16 -12.39
C ARG A 134 7.06 4.47 -13.02
N GLY A 135 7.87 4.42 -14.07
CA GLY A 135 8.43 5.60 -14.71
C GLY A 135 9.36 6.40 -13.80
N LEU A 136 9.95 5.75 -12.79
CA LEU A 136 10.88 6.37 -11.85
C LEU A 136 12.33 6.14 -12.26
N THR A 137 13.21 7.01 -11.76
CA THR A 137 14.67 6.87 -11.87
C THR A 137 15.29 7.25 -10.53
N HIS A 138 16.47 6.72 -10.21
CA HIS A 138 17.20 7.06 -8.98
C HIS A 138 17.40 8.56 -8.81
N ALA A 139 17.80 9.25 -9.88
CA ALA A 139 18.03 10.69 -9.87
C ALA A 139 16.75 11.52 -9.68
N GLY A 140 15.58 10.95 -9.99
CA GLY A 140 14.30 11.57 -9.71
C GLY A 140 13.99 11.57 -8.22
N ILE A 141 14.13 10.42 -7.57
CA ILE A 141 13.59 10.19 -6.23
C ILE A 141 14.08 11.23 -5.20
N GLN A 142 13.12 11.90 -4.57
CA GLN A 142 13.35 12.83 -3.46
C GLN A 142 13.26 12.09 -2.13
N ARG A 143 14.41 11.77 -1.54
CA ARG A 143 14.52 11.01 -0.29
C ARG A 143 14.31 11.87 0.97
N GLY A 144 13.95 11.20 2.07
CA GLY A 144 13.81 11.85 3.38
C GLY A 144 12.46 12.54 3.59
N HIS A 145 11.49 12.25 2.71
CA HIS A 145 10.17 12.82 2.75
C HIS A 145 9.14 11.74 3.13
N PRO A 146 8.70 11.70 4.39
CA PRO A 146 7.85 10.62 4.87
C PRO A 146 6.47 10.67 4.20
N TRP A 147 5.96 9.50 3.82
CA TRP A 147 4.61 9.33 3.27
C TRP A 147 3.47 9.68 4.25
N ARG A 148 3.78 9.92 5.52
CA ARG A 148 2.81 10.19 6.58
C ARG A 148 2.23 11.60 6.43
N ARG A 149 1.10 11.71 5.74
CA ARG A 149 0.34 12.96 5.56
C ARG A 149 -0.66 13.15 6.70
N THR A 150 -1.06 14.40 6.94
CA THR A 150 -2.23 14.70 7.78
C THR A 150 -3.51 14.29 7.07
N ALA A 151 -4.50 13.81 7.84
CA ALA A 151 -5.81 13.47 7.30
C ALA A 151 -6.45 14.70 6.64
N PRO A 152 -7.11 14.55 5.48
CA PRO A 152 -7.83 15.63 4.85
C PRO A 152 -9.04 16.06 5.71
N GLU A 153 -9.50 17.30 5.51
CA GLU A 153 -10.70 17.81 6.17
C GLU A 153 -11.91 16.91 5.87
N GLY A 154 -12.73 16.65 6.89
CA GLY A 154 -13.92 15.78 6.76
C GLY A 154 -13.62 14.28 6.70
N TYR A 155 -12.36 13.85 6.82
CA TYR A 155 -12.02 12.42 6.87
C TYR A 155 -12.73 11.69 8.02
N ALA A 156 -12.71 12.26 9.22
CA ALA A 156 -13.39 11.70 10.39
C ALA A 156 -14.92 11.63 10.20
N ASP A 157 -15.53 12.66 9.60
CA ASP A 157 -16.98 12.66 9.31
C ASP A 157 -17.35 11.59 8.29
N ARG A 158 -16.50 11.41 7.26
CA ARG A 158 -16.65 10.32 6.29
C ARG A 158 -16.58 8.97 6.99
N LEU A 159 -15.63 8.79 7.90
CA LEU A 159 -15.52 7.58 8.70
C LEU A 159 -16.80 7.34 9.51
N ALA A 160 -17.30 8.35 10.23
CA ALA A 160 -18.55 8.23 10.99
C ALA A 160 -19.74 7.85 10.09
N ARG A 161 -19.86 8.47 8.91
CA ARG A 161 -20.90 8.15 7.92
C ARG A 161 -20.84 6.70 7.44
N LEU A 162 -19.65 6.21 7.06
CA LEU A 162 -19.48 4.82 6.61
C LEU A 162 -19.86 3.81 7.70
N THR A 163 -19.61 4.14 8.98
CA THR A 163 -20.03 3.32 10.10
C THR A 163 -21.55 3.36 10.29
N ALA A 164 -22.16 4.54 10.23
CA ALA A 164 -23.62 4.70 10.32
C ALA A 164 -24.37 3.98 9.20
N GLU A 165 -23.79 3.91 8.01
CA GLU A 165 -24.31 3.18 6.84
C GLU A 165 -24.06 1.66 6.90
N GLY A 166 -23.36 1.15 7.93
CA GLY A 166 -23.00 -0.27 8.05
C GLY A 166 -21.95 -0.74 7.02
N ARG A 167 -21.23 0.19 6.40
CA ARG A 167 -20.19 -0.12 5.39
C ARG A 167 -18.85 -0.45 6.03
N ARG A 168 -18.54 0.18 7.17
CA ARG A 168 -17.37 -0.07 8.03
C ARG A 168 -17.81 -0.41 9.45
N THR A 169 -16.98 -1.15 10.17
CA THR A 169 -17.04 -1.30 11.64
C THR A 169 -15.95 -0.45 12.26
N ALA A 170 -16.32 0.52 13.11
CA ALA A 170 -15.37 1.26 13.93
C ALA A 170 -14.68 0.33 14.94
N TYR A 171 -13.48 0.69 15.38
CA TYR A 171 -12.76 -0.05 16.43
C TYR A 171 -12.57 0.81 17.67
N ASP A 172 -12.43 0.17 18.82
CA ASP A 172 -12.16 0.85 20.08
C ASP A 172 -10.86 1.66 19.99
N GLY A 173 -10.97 2.97 20.24
CA GLY A 173 -9.84 3.91 20.16
C GLY A 173 -9.63 4.56 18.79
N GLU A 174 -10.53 4.36 17.82
CA GLU A 174 -10.49 5.08 16.53
C GLU A 174 -10.53 6.61 16.77
N VAL A 175 -9.44 7.27 16.39
CA VAL A 175 -9.23 8.73 16.40
C VAL A 175 -9.17 9.30 15.00
#